data_AF-A0A843KPC3-F1
#
_entry.id   AF-A0A843KPC3-F1
#
_cell.length_a   1.000
_cell.length_b   1.000
_cell.length_c   1.000
_cell.angle_alpha   90.00
_cell.angle_beta   90.00
_cell.angle_gamma   90.00
#
_symmetry.space_group_name_H-M   'P 1'
#
loop_
_entity.id
_entity.type
_entity.pdbx_description
1 polymer ?
#
loop_
_entity_poly.entity_id
_entity_poly.type
_entity_poly.pdbx_seq_one_letter_code
_entity_poly.pdbx_strand_id
1 'polypeptide(L)'
;MTEHTYREAGVDIDLEARAVRALIDTLTYRRTGAFPMLGKVGHFAGLIDFGPYVLALAVDGVGTKMLVADALCDWRTVGIDCIAMNVNDLYVMNLEPVAFVDYIATDALSVEKMAQIGQGLNEGARQANMNIVGGETATLRGL
;
A
#
# COMPACT_ATOMS: atom_id res chain seq x y z
N MET A 1 29.03 -0.64 -30.17
CA MET A 1 27.62 -0.54 -29.78
C MET A 1 27.61 0.03 -28.38
N THR A 2 27.01 1.21 -28.19
CA THR A 2 26.74 1.74 -26.85
C THR A 2 25.78 0.78 -26.15
N GLU A 3 26.20 0.27 -25.00
CA GLU A 3 25.44 -0.69 -24.21
C GLU A 3 24.35 0.07 -23.47
N HIS A 4 23.17 0.20 -24.08
CA HIS A 4 22.02 0.82 -23.42
C HIS A 4 21.56 -0.06 -22.27
N THR A 5 21.85 0.37 -21.04
CA THR A 5 21.39 -0.37 -19.85
C THR A 5 19.93 -0.04 -19.56
N TYR A 6 19.17 -0.99 -18.98
CA TYR A 6 17.80 -0.74 -18.50
C TYR A 6 17.75 0.46 -17.53
N ARG A 7 18.85 0.70 -16.82
CA ARG A 7 19.07 1.86 -15.94
C ARG A 7 19.13 3.19 -16.70
N GLU A 8 19.70 3.22 -17.91
CA GLU A 8 19.69 4.41 -18.79
C GLU A 8 18.29 4.69 -19.38
N ALA A 9 17.48 3.64 -19.62
CA ALA A 9 16.05 3.79 -19.87
C ALA A 9 15.27 4.23 -18.62
N GLY A 10 15.96 4.34 -17.48
CA GLY A 10 15.43 4.95 -16.28
C GLY A 10 14.85 4.00 -15.26
N VAL A 11 15.05 2.70 -15.44
CA VAL A 11 14.56 1.63 -14.57
C VAL A 11 15.76 1.11 -13.76
N ASP A 12 15.86 1.55 -12.51
CA ASP A 12 16.86 1.02 -11.57
C ASP A 12 16.22 -0.08 -10.72
N ILE A 13 16.30 -1.31 -11.22
CA ILE A 13 15.71 -2.52 -10.59
C ILE A 13 16.19 -2.67 -9.15
N ASP A 14 17.44 -2.31 -8.85
CA ASP A 14 17.99 -2.40 -7.50
C ASP A 14 17.34 -1.38 -6.56
N LEU A 15 17.08 -0.16 -7.04
CA LEU A 15 16.40 0.88 -6.27
C LEU A 15 14.94 0.52 -6.04
N GLU A 16 14.27 0.01 -7.07
CA GLU A 16 12.90 -0.49 -6.98
C GLU A 16 12.77 -1.60 -5.95
N ALA A 17 13.64 -2.62 -6.03
CA ALA A 17 13.68 -3.69 -5.06
C ALA A 17 13.88 -3.17 -3.63
N ARG A 18 14.80 -2.20 -3.42
CA ARG A 18 15.02 -1.60 -2.09
C ARG A 18 13.83 -0.78 -1.60
N ALA A 19 13.18 -0.02 -2.47
CA ALA A 19 12.05 0.83 -2.12
C ALA A 19 10.82 -0.01 -1.76
N VAL A 20 10.51 -1.03 -2.57
CA VAL A 20 9.46 -2.01 -2.29
C VAL A 20 9.76 -2.77 -0.99
N ARG A 21 11.00 -3.20 -0.79
CA ARG A 21 11.43 -3.85 0.46
C ARG A 21 11.17 -2.96 1.68
N ALA A 22 11.54 -1.68 1.58
CA ALA A 22 11.38 -0.73 2.68
C ALA A 22 9.91 -0.49 3.04
N LEU A 23 9.00 -0.51 2.07
CA LEU A 23 7.56 -0.52 2.34
C LEU A 23 7.14 -1.81 3.05
N ILE A 24 7.44 -2.97 2.46
CA ILE A 24 6.98 -4.28 2.97
C ILE A 24 7.49 -4.53 4.40
N ASP A 25 8.75 -4.20 4.70
CA ASP A 25 9.35 -4.42 6.01
C ASP A 25 8.62 -3.65 7.14
N THR A 26 7.84 -2.62 6.81
CA THR A 26 7.01 -1.89 7.79
C THR A 26 5.63 -2.53 8.04
N LEU A 27 5.14 -3.38 7.12
CA LEU A 27 3.82 -4.01 7.16
C LEU A 27 3.77 -5.23 8.09
N THR A 28 3.92 -4.96 9.39
CA THR A 28 4.07 -5.96 10.44
C THR A 28 2.75 -6.34 11.13
N TYR A 29 1.75 -5.46 11.09
CA TYR A 29 0.46 -5.69 11.72
C TYR A 29 -0.28 -6.86 11.08
N ARG A 30 -0.96 -7.64 11.91
CA ARG A 30 -1.87 -8.71 11.50
C ARG A 30 -3.16 -8.56 12.26
N ARG A 31 -4.27 -8.54 11.52
CA ARG A 31 -5.64 -8.51 12.03
C ARG A 31 -5.89 -9.68 12.99
N THR A 32 -6.81 -9.46 13.92
CA THR A 32 -7.36 -10.49 14.81
C THR A 32 -8.84 -10.73 14.51
N GLY A 33 -9.35 -11.92 14.84
CA GLY A 33 -10.75 -12.29 14.63
C GLY A 33 -10.98 -13.21 13.43
N ALA A 34 -12.20 -13.18 12.89
CA ALA A 34 -12.58 -13.96 11.71
C ALA A 34 -11.89 -13.44 10.44
N PHE A 35 -11.88 -14.25 9.39
CA PHE A 35 -11.31 -13.95 8.07
C PHE A 35 -9.77 -13.80 8.09
N PRO A 36 -9.03 -14.84 8.48
CA PRO A 36 -7.57 -14.78 8.49
C PRO A 36 -7.02 -14.64 7.07
N MET A 37 -5.96 -13.86 6.93
CA MET A 37 -5.13 -13.90 5.72
C MET A 37 -4.46 -15.27 5.62
N LEU A 38 -4.49 -15.87 4.44
CA LEU A 38 -3.83 -17.13 4.13
C LEU A 38 -2.45 -16.84 3.52
N GLY A 39 -1.39 -17.33 4.17
CA GLY A 39 -0.02 -17.15 3.71
C GLY A 39 0.65 -15.86 4.21
N LYS A 40 1.66 -15.39 3.46
CA LYS A 40 2.44 -14.18 3.79
C LYS A 40 2.30 -13.14 2.68
N VAL A 41 2.35 -11.86 3.08
CA VAL A 41 2.50 -10.73 2.16
C VAL A 41 3.73 -10.93 1.26
N GLY A 42 3.61 -10.59 -0.03
CA GLY A 42 4.71 -10.69 -1.01
C GLY A 42 4.59 -11.83 -2.04
N HIS A 43 3.42 -12.47 -2.16
CA HIS A 43 3.09 -13.36 -3.27
C HIS A 43 2.29 -12.62 -4.35
N PHE A 44 2.14 -13.22 -5.55
CA PHE A 44 1.36 -12.66 -6.66
C PHE A 44 -0.11 -12.35 -6.33
N ALA A 45 -0.64 -12.96 -5.26
CA ALA A 45 -1.98 -12.69 -4.76
C ALA A 45 -2.03 -12.81 -3.24
N GLY A 46 -2.76 -11.90 -2.62
CA GLY A 46 -3.22 -12.03 -1.23
C GLY A 46 -4.47 -12.89 -1.18
N LEU A 47 -4.53 -13.82 -0.22
CA LEU A 47 -5.66 -14.75 -0.06
C LEU A 47 -6.31 -14.55 1.30
N ILE A 48 -7.64 -14.58 1.35
CA ILE A 48 -8.43 -14.53 2.58
C ILE A 48 -9.47 -15.64 2.52
N ASP A 49 -9.60 -16.39 3.61
CA ASP A 49 -10.73 -17.30 3.78
C ASP A 49 -11.96 -16.48 4.19
N PHE A 50 -12.99 -16.52 3.35
CA PHE A 50 -14.21 -15.75 3.51
C PHE A 50 -15.47 -16.60 3.70
N GLY A 51 -15.35 -17.94 3.74
CA GLY A 51 -16.46 -18.85 4.02
C GLY A 51 -17.75 -18.53 3.23
N PRO A 52 -18.94 -18.51 3.88
CA PRO A 52 -20.24 -18.31 3.22
C PRO A 52 -20.67 -16.84 3.11
N TYR A 53 -19.80 -15.88 3.41
CA TYR A 53 -20.19 -14.48 3.53
C TYR A 53 -20.22 -13.78 2.14
N VAL A 54 -20.63 -12.50 2.09
CA VAL A 54 -20.59 -11.64 0.88
C VAL A 54 -19.63 -10.46 1.06
N LEU A 55 -18.72 -10.26 0.11
CA LEU A 55 -17.68 -9.25 0.20
C LEU A 55 -18.14 -7.93 -0.42
N ALA A 56 -17.95 -6.83 0.30
CA ALA A 56 -18.03 -5.49 -0.26
C ALA A 56 -16.62 -4.98 -0.57
N LEU A 57 -16.48 -4.25 -1.67
CA LEU A 57 -15.24 -3.65 -2.11
C LEU A 57 -15.44 -2.14 -2.23
N ALA A 58 -14.50 -1.39 -1.67
CA ALA A 58 -14.39 0.05 -1.80
C ALA A 58 -13.00 0.38 -2.35
N VAL A 59 -12.90 1.47 -3.11
CA VAL A 59 -11.64 1.96 -3.65
C VAL A 59 -11.63 3.49 -3.62
N ASP A 60 -10.64 4.05 -2.94
CA ASP A 60 -10.38 5.47 -2.87
C ASP A 60 -8.88 5.72 -2.65
N GLY A 61 -8.43 6.95 -2.91
CA GLY A 61 -7.05 7.39 -2.73
C GLY A 61 -6.91 8.57 -1.78
N VAL A 62 -5.66 9.02 -1.61
CA VAL A 62 -5.33 10.17 -0.74
C VAL A 62 -5.70 11.52 -1.40
N GLY A 63 -5.73 11.56 -2.74
CA GLY A 63 -5.99 12.76 -3.51
C GLY A 63 -4.89 13.81 -3.42
N THR A 64 -5.25 15.08 -3.61
CA THR A 64 -4.30 16.21 -3.70
C THR A 64 -3.55 16.51 -2.40
N LYS A 65 -3.91 15.88 -1.27
CA LYS A 65 -3.12 15.94 -0.03
C LYS A 65 -1.69 15.40 -0.23
N MET A 66 -1.47 14.54 -1.23
CA MET A 66 -0.12 14.11 -1.62
C MET A 66 0.81 15.27 -1.97
N LEU A 67 0.30 16.34 -2.59
CA LEU A 67 1.09 17.53 -2.91
C LEU A 67 1.64 18.22 -1.65
N VAL A 68 0.87 18.19 -0.56
CA VAL A 68 1.29 18.75 0.73
C VAL A 68 2.34 17.85 1.38
N ALA A 69 2.13 16.52 1.34
CA ALA A 69 3.11 15.55 1.85
C ALA A 69 4.45 15.65 1.10
N ASP A 70 4.41 15.79 -0.23
CA ASP A 70 5.60 15.98 -1.06
C ASP A 70 6.30 17.32 -0.75
N ALA A 71 5.55 18.42 -0.61
CA ALA A 71 6.12 19.73 -0.26
C ALA A 71 6.79 19.75 1.13
N LEU A 72 6.30 18.93 2.06
CA LEU A 72 6.85 18.80 3.41
C LEU A 72 7.93 17.70 3.52
N CYS A 73 8.11 16.89 2.49
CA CYS A 73 8.89 15.65 2.54
C CYS A 73 8.50 14.75 3.73
N ASP A 74 7.19 14.67 4.03
CA ASP A 74 6.64 13.88 5.13
C ASP A 74 5.40 13.13 4.68
N TRP A 75 5.53 11.81 4.56
CA TRP A 75 4.51 10.89 4.09
C TRP A 75 4.01 9.95 5.20
N ARG A 76 4.42 10.14 6.46
CA ARG A 76 4.16 9.18 7.54
C ARG A 76 2.67 8.94 7.81
N THR A 77 1.81 9.90 7.48
CA THR A 77 0.36 9.79 7.72
C THR A 77 -0.44 9.40 6.49
N VAL A 78 0.12 9.46 5.28
CA VAL A 78 -0.69 9.31 4.05
C VAL A 78 -1.26 7.91 3.88
N GLY A 79 -0.58 6.89 4.41
CA GLY A 79 -1.12 5.53 4.46
C GLY A 79 -2.34 5.40 5.39
N ILE A 80 -2.37 6.16 6.50
CA ILE A 80 -3.55 6.22 7.39
C ILE A 80 -4.71 6.88 6.63
N ASP A 81 -4.43 8.01 5.97
CA ASP A 81 -5.44 8.73 5.18
C ASP A 81 -6.05 7.84 4.10
N CYS A 82 -5.20 7.12 3.34
CA CYS A 82 -5.63 6.20 2.29
C CYS A 82 -6.59 5.12 2.82
N ILE A 83 -6.21 4.46 3.92
CA ILE A 83 -7.04 3.42 4.54
C ILE A 83 -8.33 4.01 5.08
N ALA A 84 -8.27 5.16 5.74
CA ALA A 84 -9.44 5.80 6.32
C ALA A 84 -10.51 6.15 5.28
N MET A 85 -10.12 6.64 4.09
CA MET A 85 -11.07 6.92 3.00
C MET A 85 -11.86 5.66 2.61
N ASN A 86 -11.16 4.53 2.44
CA ASN A 86 -11.79 3.26 2.06
C ASN A 86 -12.62 2.64 3.18
N VAL A 87 -12.10 2.64 4.41
CA VAL A 87 -12.71 1.99 5.56
C VAL A 87 -13.97 2.73 6.03
N ASN A 88 -13.98 4.05 5.97
CA ASN A 88 -15.16 4.83 6.37
C ASN A 88 -16.36 4.58 5.45
N ASP A 89 -16.11 4.37 4.14
CA ASP A 89 -17.17 4.00 3.18
C ASP A 89 -17.76 2.61 3.45
N LEU A 90 -17.02 1.71 4.10
CA LEU A 90 -17.56 0.44 4.57
C LEU A 90 -18.36 0.61 5.87
N TYR A 91 -17.88 1.44 6.80
CA TYR A 91 -18.53 1.65 8.09
C TYR A 91 -19.89 2.33 7.98
N VAL A 92 -20.13 3.20 7.01
CA VAL A 92 -21.48 3.78 6.79
C VAL A 92 -22.53 2.72 6.43
N MET A 93 -22.10 1.56 5.94
CA MET A 93 -22.96 0.39 5.66
C MET A 93 -22.93 -0.65 6.81
N ASN A 94 -22.33 -0.34 7.96
CA ASN A 94 -22.09 -1.26 9.07
C ASN A 94 -21.30 -2.52 8.67
N LEU A 95 -20.34 -2.39 7.75
CA LEU A 95 -19.49 -3.49 7.31
C LEU A 95 -18.16 -3.51 8.05
N GLU A 96 -17.65 -4.71 8.32
CA GLU A 96 -16.34 -4.91 8.92
C GLU A 96 -15.25 -4.92 7.83
N PRO A 97 -14.23 -4.06 7.91
CA PRO A 97 -13.07 -4.13 7.02
C PRO A 97 -12.19 -5.33 7.34
N VAL A 98 -11.94 -6.19 6.36
CA VAL A 98 -11.16 -7.44 6.55
C VAL A 98 -9.83 -7.44 5.79
N ALA A 99 -9.77 -6.75 4.66
CA ALA A 99 -8.71 -6.82 3.66
C ALA A 99 -8.42 -5.45 3.06
N PHE A 100 -7.17 -5.25 2.64
CA PHE A 100 -6.79 -4.10 1.83
C PHE A 100 -5.69 -4.48 0.84
N VAL A 101 -5.74 -3.83 -0.32
CA VAL A 101 -4.65 -3.82 -1.28
C VAL A 101 -4.33 -2.38 -1.64
N ASP A 102 -3.04 -2.06 -1.74
CA ASP A 102 -2.58 -0.72 -2.13
C ASP A 102 -2.04 -0.69 -3.57
N TYR A 103 -2.08 0.50 -4.17
CA TYR A 103 -1.41 0.79 -5.43
C TYR A 103 -0.70 2.12 -5.31
N ILE A 104 0.62 2.11 -5.47
CA ILE A 104 1.46 3.31 -5.36
C ILE A 104 2.07 3.61 -6.72
N ALA A 105 1.62 4.70 -7.34
CA ALA A 105 2.25 5.29 -8.50
C ALA A 105 3.11 6.47 -8.10
N THR A 106 4.34 6.53 -8.60
CA THR A 106 5.29 7.61 -8.32
C THR A 106 6.13 7.92 -9.55
N ASP A 107 6.57 9.18 -9.70
CA ASP A 107 7.44 9.63 -10.79
C ASP A 107 8.88 9.10 -10.61
N ALA A 108 9.31 9.02 -9.36
CA ALA A 108 10.57 8.46 -8.92
C ALA A 108 10.41 7.67 -7.62
N LEU A 109 11.16 6.58 -7.49
CA LEU A 109 11.19 5.76 -6.30
C LEU A 109 12.11 6.37 -5.23
N SER A 110 11.63 6.37 -3.99
CA SER A 110 12.41 6.77 -2.82
C SER A 110 12.20 5.75 -1.70
N VAL A 111 13.31 5.21 -1.19
CA VAL A 111 13.31 4.27 -0.06
C VAL A 111 12.68 4.91 1.18
N GLU A 112 12.98 6.18 1.43
CA GLU A 112 12.42 6.94 2.55
C GLU A 112 10.91 7.14 2.41
N LYS A 113 10.46 7.63 1.24
CA LYS A 113 9.02 7.85 0.97
C LYS A 113 8.24 6.54 1.14
N MET A 114 8.73 5.44 0.57
CA MET A 114 8.10 4.13 0.68
C MET A 114 8.05 3.59 2.11
N ALA A 115 9.13 3.77 2.88
CA ALA A 115 9.13 3.39 4.30
C ALA A 115 8.11 4.20 5.11
N GLN A 116 8.02 5.52 4.88
CA GLN A 116 7.07 6.38 5.59
C GLN A 116 5.61 6.05 5.21
N ILE A 117 5.33 5.83 3.92
CA ILE A 117 4.00 5.39 3.46
C ILE A 117 3.64 4.05 4.12
N GLY A 118 4.56 3.08 4.12
CA GLY A 118 4.35 1.79 4.74
C GLY A 118 4.07 1.88 6.25
N GLN A 119 4.74 2.77 6.98
CA GLN A 119 4.43 3.05 8.39
C GLN A 119 2.98 3.52 8.57
N GLY A 120 2.54 4.46 7.73
CA GLY A 120 1.16 4.95 7.75
C GLY A 120 0.15 3.86 7.41
N LEU A 121 0.43 3.03 6.40
CA LEU A 121 -0.41 1.89 6.01
C LEU A 121 -0.53 0.89 7.16
N ASN A 122 0.59 0.54 7.79
CA ASN A 122 0.59 -0.39 8.92
C ASN A 122 -0.22 0.13 10.12
N GLU A 123 -0.11 1.43 10.41
CA GLU A 123 -0.88 2.08 11.48
C GLU A 123 -2.37 2.17 11.13
N GLY A 124 -2.72 2.54 9.89
CA GLY A 124 -4.12 2.54 9.44
C GLY A 124 -4.75 1.14 9.50
N ALA A 125 -4.00 0.11 9.09
CA ALA A 125 -4.44 -1.28 9.17
C ALA A 125 -4.67 -1.72 10.62
N ARG A 126 -3.80 -1.29 11.55
CA ARG A 126 -3.95 -1.52 12.99
C ARG A 126 -5.19 -0.85 13.55
N GLN A 127 -5.45 0.42 13.18
CA GLN A 127 -6.63 1.15 13.64
C GLN A 127 -7.94 0.53 13.13
N ALA A 128 -7.95 0.04 11.89
CA ALA A 128 -9.11 -0.59 11.27
C ALA A 128 -9.25 -2.10 11.54
N ASN A 129 -8.31 -2.73 12.25
CA ASN A 129 -8.22 -4.20 12.42
C ASN A 129 -8.37 -4.97 11.10
N MET A 130 -7.56 -4.62 10.09
CA MET A 130 -7.58 -5.27 8.77
C MET A 130 -6.19 -5.79 8.35
N ASN A 131 -6.14 -6.75 7.43
CA ASN A 131 -4.89 -7.18 6.82
C ASN A 131 -4.64 -6.43 5.51
N ILE A 132 -3.41 -5.94 5.32
CA ILE A 132 -2.91 -5.59 3.98
C ILE A 132 -2.42 -6.88 3.35
N VAL A 133 -3.11 -7.34 2.31
CA VAL A 133 -2.90 -8.68 1.73
C VAL A 133 -2.08 -8.67 0.46
N GLY A 134 -1.91 -7.50 -0.15
CA GLY A 134 -1.08 -7.31 -1.34
C GLY A 134 -1.01 -5.83 -1.70
N GLY A 135 -0.21 -5.54 -2.71
CA GLY A 135 -0.10 -4.19 -3.26
C GLY A 135 0.80 -4.20 -4.48
N GLU A 136 0.85 -3.06 -5.17
CA GLU A 136 1.67 -2.89 -6.37
C GLU A 136 2.31 -1.51 -6.39
N THR A 137 3.52 -1.43 -6.95
CA THR A 137 4.27 -0.18 -7.11
C THR A 137 4.60 0.05 -8.57
N ALA A 138 4.27 1.22 -9.10
CA ALA A 138 4.55 1.60 -10.47
C ALA A 138 5.37 2.89 -10.54
N THR A 139 6.45 2.86 -11.32
CA THR A 139 7.22 4.06 -11.65
C THR A 139 6.74 4.64 -12.97
N LEU A 140 6.08 5.79 -12.94
CA LEU A 140 5.47 6.45 -14.10
C LEU A 140 6.17 7.78 -14.37
N ARG A 141 7.09 7.81 -15.33
CA ARG A 141 7.86 9.03 -15.65
C ARG A 141 6.95 10.15 -16.16
N GLY A 142 7.09 11.34 -15.58
CA GLY A 142 6.36 12.55 -16.01
C GLY A 142 4.99 12.72 -15.36
N LEU A 143 4.76 12.05 -14.23
CA LEU A 143 3.59 12.26 -13.37
C LEU A 143 3.64 13.62 -12.64
#